data_AF-A0A560V1E3-F1
#
_entry.id   AF-A0A560V1E3-F1
#
_cell.length_a   1.000
_cell.length_b   1.000
_cell.length_c   1.000
_cell.angle_alpha   90.00
_cell.angle_beta   90.00
_cell.angle_gamma   90.00
#
_symmetry.space_group_name_H-M   'P 1'
#
loop_
_entity.id
_entity.type
_entity.pdbx_description
1 polymer ?
#
loop_
_entity_poly.entity_id
_entity_poly.type
_entity_poly.pdbx_seq_one_letter_code
_entity_poly.pdbx_strand_id
1 'polypeptide(L)'
;MQFWLMKSEPDEASIDDLAAAPKHTLPWTGVRNYQARNFMRDTMRIGDGVLFYHSSCPEPGIAGLAEVSSTPYPDPTQFDPASPYHDPKSKREEPRWSLVDVRFVKKTPLIPLAALREHDELAEMRVLARGNRLSITPVTRAEWKFITEKLMK
;
A
#
# COMPACT_ATOMS: atom_id res chain seq x y z
N MET A 1 12.23 -5.20 -10.35
CA MET A 1 11.17 -5.49 -9.38
C MET A 1 11.57 -4.88 -8.05
N GLN A 2 10.79 -3.90 -7.62
CA GLN A 2 10.85 -3.27 -6.30
C GLN A 2 9.74 -3.84 -5.41
N PHE A 3 9.82 -3.52 -4.13
CA PHE A 3 8.86 -3.98 -3.14
C PHE A 3 8.36 -2.81 -2.30
N TRP A 4 7.10 -2.89 -1.92
CA TRP A 4 6.38 -1.82 -1.25
C TRP A 4 5.57 -2.38 -0.10
N LEU A 5 5.37 -1.56 0.93
CA LEU A 5 4.33 -1.77 1.92
C LEU A 5 3.31 -0.66 1.71
N MET A 6 2.05 -1.05 1.54
CA MET A 6 0.95 -0.13 1.28
C MET A 6 -0.14 -0.35 2.34
N LYS A 7 -0.47 0.72 3.06
CA LYS A 7 -1.43 0.70 4.16
C LYS A 7 -2.85 0.96 3.66
N SER A 8 -3.78 0.13 4.10
CA SER A 8 -5.22 0.27 3.90
C SER A 8 -5.94 0.02 5.22
N GLU A 9 -6.98 0.78 5.51
CA GLU A 9 -7.85 0.49 6.65
C GLU A 9 -8.79 -0.65 6.25
N PRO A 10 -8.89 -1.75 7.04
CA PRO A 10 -9.68 -2.91 6.64
C PRO A 10 -11.17 -2.62 6.52
N ASP A 11 -11.69 -1.59 7.21
CA ASP A 11 -13.08 -1.15 7.10
C ASP A 11 -13.35 -0.37 5.79
N GLU A 12 -12.31 0.16 5.13
CA GLU A 12 -12.42 0.81 3.82
C GLU A 12 -12.14 -0.16 2.67
N ALA A 13 -11.00 -0.87 2.75
CA ALA A 13 -10.60 -1.87 1.78
C ALA A 13 -9.63 -2.87 2.45
N SER A 14 -10.13 -4.04 2.80
CA SER A 14 -9.34 -5.15 3.31
C SER A 14 -8.66 -5.96 2.20
N ILE A 15 -7.83 -6.94 2.60
CA ILE A 15 -7.23 -7.89 1.64
C ILE A 15 -8.30 -8.82 1.05
N ASP A 16 -9.38 -9.08 1.80
CA ASP A 16 -10.51 -9.88 1.34
C ASP A 16 -11.34 -9.11 0.32
N ASP A 17 -11.51 -7.79 0.50
CA ASP A 17 -12.16 -6.94 -0.50
C ASP A 17 -11.34 -6.90 -1.80
N LEU A 18 -10.01 -6.79 -1.70
CA LEU A 18 -9.13 -6.90 -2.86
C LEU A 18 -9.25 -8.26 -3.55
N ALA A 19 -9.33 -9.34 -2.77
CA ALA A 19 -9.51 -10.70 -3.30
C ALA A 19 -10.89 -10.90 -3.95
N ALA A 20 -11.94 -10.23 -3.47
CA ALA A 20 -13.29 -10.32 -4.01
C ALA A 20 -13.58 -9.34 -5.16
N ALA A 21 -12.74 -8.30 -5.32
CA ALA A 21 -12.93 -7.26 -6.32
C ALA A 21 -12.93 -7.82 -7.76
N PRO A 22 -13.62 -7.15 -8.71
CA PRO A 22 -13.55 -7.51 -10.12
C PRO A 22 -12.09 -7.60 -10.62
N LYS A 23 -11.75 -8.72 -11.27
CA LYS A 23 -10.37 -9.02 -11.70
C LYS A 23 -9.34 -9.04 -10.56
N HIS A 24 -9.79 -9.19 -9.32
CA HIS A 24 -8.99 -9.14 -8.10
C HIS A 24 -8.13 -7.88 -8.01
N THR A 25 -8.67 -6.74 -8.46
CA THR A 25 -7.91 -5.50 -8.62
C THR A 25 -8.65 -4.33 -7.98
N LEU A 26 -7.92 -3.47 -7.25
CA LEU A 26 -8.44 -2.22 -6.70
C LEU A 26 -7.54 -1.03 -7.07
N PRO A 27 -8.11 0.16 -7.35
CA PRO A 27 -7.34 1.39 -7.45
C PRO A 27 -6.87 1.82 -6.05
N TRP A 28 -5.60 2.18 -5.89
CA TRP A 28 -5.05 2.62 -4.59
C TRP A 28 -5.35 4.10 -4.30
N THR A 29 -6.63 4.41 -4.13
CA THR A 29 -7.14 5.78 -3.98
C THR A 29 -6.76 6.44 -2.65
N GLY A 30 -6.97 7.76 -2.55
CA GLY A 30 -6.98 8.47 -1.26
C GLY A 30 -5.62 8.88 -0.71
N VAL A 31 -4.52 8.61 -1.43
CA VAL A 31 -3.18 9.05 -1.02
C VAL A 31 -3.07 10.57 -1.16
N ARG A 32 -2.89 11.27 -0.01
CA ARG A 32 -2.73 12.74 0.07
C ARG A 32 -1.40 13.18 0.68
N ASN A 33 -0.40 12.30 0.64
CA ASN A 33 0.97 12.61 1.02
C ASN A 33 1.86 12.70 -0.23
N TYR A 34 2.59 13.80 -0.40
CA TYR A 34 3.42 14.04 -1.58
C TYR A 34 4.51 12.98 -1.79
N GLN A 35 5.14 12.50 -0.73
CA GLN A 35 6.18 11.48 -0.84
C GLN A 35 5.59 10.13 -1.24
N ALA A 36 4.49 9.72 -0.60
CA ALA A 36 3.77 8.49 -0.97
C ALA A 36 3.26 8.54 -2.42
N ARG A 37 2.73 9.69 -2.86
CA ARG A 37 2.35 9.93 -4.26
C ARG A 37 3.55 9.77 -5.20
N ASN A 38 4.69 10.37 -4.87
CA ASN A 38 5.88 10.31 -5.72
C ASN A 38 6.40 8.88 -5.86
N PHE A 39 6.29 8.04 -4.83
CA PHE A 39 6.61 6.61 -4.97
C PHE A 39 5.77 5.93 -6.05
N MET A 40 4.45 6.13 -6.03
CA MET A 40 3.57 5.59 -7.06
C MET A 40 3.85 6.18 -8.45
N ARG A 41 3.94 7.50 -8.54
CA ARG A 41 4.08 8.23 -9.81
C ARG A 41 5.42 7.99 -10.49
N ASP A 42 6.51 8.05 -9.73
CA ASP A 42 7.85 8.13 -10.30
C ASP A 42 8.55 6.77 -10.31
N THR A 43 8.27 5.93 -9.29
CA THR A 43 9.11 4.77 -8.97
C THR A 43 8.43 3.42 -9.22
N MET A 44 7.15 3.27 -8.85
CA MET A 44 6.44 2.00 -9.02
C MET A 44 6.34 1.59 -10.49
N ARG A 45 6.47 0.29 -10.74
CA ARG A 45 6.29 -0.33 -12.05
C ARG A 45 5.36 -1.55 -11.92
N ILE A 46 4.67 -1.88 -13.00
CA ILE A 46 3.83 -3.08 -13.08
C ILE A 46 4.67 -4.31 -12.69
N GLY A 47 4.13 -5.16 -11.82
CA GLY A 47 4.78 -6.35 -11.27
C GLY A 47 5.63 -6.10 -10.03
N ASP A 48 5.76 -4.85 -9.54
CA ASP A 48 6.35 -4.61 -8.23
C ASP A 48 5.49 -5.23 -7.12
N GLY A 49 6.13 -5.88 -6.14
CA GLY A 49 5.44 -6.58 -5.07
C GLY A 49 4.95 -5.64 -3.97
N VAL A 50 3.79 -5.95 -3.39
CA VAL A 50 3.13 -5.16 -2.36
C VAL A 50 2.82 -6.03 -1.14
N LEU A 51 3.32 -5.64 0.03
CA LEU A 51 2.84 -6.08 1.32
C LEU A 51 1.58 -5.28 1.63
N PHE A 52 0.42 -5.92 1.58
CA PHE A 52 -0.86 -5.30 1.90
C PHE A 52 -1.01 -5.22 3.41
N TYR A 53 -0.97 -4.00 3.95
CA TYR A 53 -0.90 -3.76 5.39
C TYR A 53 -2.22 -3.19 5.90
N HIS A 54 -2.84 -3.85 6.88
CA HIS A 54 -4.00 -3.33 7.61
C HIS A 54 -3.54 -2.32 8.66
N SER A 55 -4.01 -1.08 8.54
CA SER A 55 -3.74 0.01 9.48
C SER A 55 -5.01 0.52 10.17
N SER A 56 -4.84 1.33 11.21
CA SER A 56 -5.93 2.00 11.93
C SER A 56 -7.02 1.05 12.46
N CYS A 57 -6.67 -0.20 12.73
CA CYS A 57 -7.58 -1.24 13.20
C CYS A 57 -7.06 -1.89 14.50
N PRO A 58 -7.87 -2.73 15.19
CA PRO A 58 -7.45 -3.42 16.41
C PRO A 58 -6.23 -4.34 16.24
N GLU A 59 -6.09 -4.97 15.07
CA GLU A 59 -5.02 -5.91 14.75
C GLU A 59 -4.21 -5.43 13.52
N PRO A 60 -3.35 -4.41 13.67
CA PRO A 60 -2.58 -3.88 12.55
C PRO A 60 -1.44 -4.82 12.15
N GLY A 61 -1.23 -5.01 10.85
CA GLY A 61 -0.22 -5.95 10.35
C GLY A 61 -0.29 -6.19 8.86
N ILE A 62 0.58 -7.08 8.37
CA ILE A 62 0.56 -7.51 6.96
C ILE A 62 -0.48 -8.61 6.81
N ALA A 63 -1.51 -8.35 6.00
CA ALA A 63 -2.64 -9.27 5.79
C ALA A 63 -2.50 -10.12 4.53
N GLY A 64 -1.58 -9.76 3.63
CA GLY A 64 -1.30 -10.54 2.44
C GLY A 64 -0.37 -9.85 1.45
N LEU A 65 -0.36 -10.40 0.25
CA LEU A 65 0.44 -9.97 -0.89
C LEU A 65 -0.46 -9.48 -2.02
N ALA A 66 -0.02 -8.40 -2.65
CA ALA A 66 -0.53 -7.87 -3.89
C ALA A 66 0.65 -7.51 -4.82
N GLU A 67 0.34 -7.03 -6.01
CA GLU A 67 1.33 -6.50 -6.96
C GLU A 67 0.77 -5.26 -7.67
N VAL A 68 1.64 -4.35 -8.08
CA VAL A 68 1.24 -3.20 -8.90
C VAL A 68 0.78 -3.70 -10.27
N SER A 69 -0.41 -3.31 -10.72
CA SER A 69 -1.05 -3.83 -11.93
C SER A 69 -1.35 -2.78 -13.00
N SER A 70 -1.05 -1.50 -12.74
CA SER A 70 -1.17 -0.41 -13.73
C SER A 70 0.07 0.51 -13.73
N THR A 71 0.20 1.32 -14.79
CA THR A 71 1.00 2.55 -14.74
C THR A 71 0.27 3.59 -13.87
N PRO A 72 0.96 4.59 -13.29
CA PRO A 72 0.31 5.60 -12.49
C PRO A 72 -0.63 6.47 -13.33
N TYR A 73 -1.77 6.85 -12.76
CA TYR A 73 -2.76 7.71 -13.40
C TYR A 73 -3.44 8.63 -12.35
N PRO A 74 -4.16 9.68 -12.77
CA PRO A 74 -4.81 10.60 -11.84
C PRO A 74 -5.83 9.90 -10.93
N ASP A 75 -5.76 10.16 -9.63
CA ASP A 75 -6.76 9.67 -8.68
C ASP A 75 -8.11 10.35 -8.93
N PRO A 76 -9.16 9.65 -9.40
CA PRO A 76 -10.42 10.30 -9.75
C PRO A 76 -11.13 10.90 -8.53
N THR A 77 -10.86 10.38 -7.32
CA THR A 77 -11.50 10.84 -6.08
C THR A 77 -11.13 12.29 -5.72
N GLN A 78 -10.00 12.79 -6.24
CA GLN A 78 -9.57 14.17 -5.99
C GLN A 78 -10.49 15.22 -6.63
N PHE A 79 -11.31 14.82 -7.61
CA PHE A 79 -12.21 15.71 -8.36
C PHE A 79 -13.67 15.61 -7.96
N ASP A 80 -14.03 14.67 -7.08
CA ASP A 80 -15.41 14.43 -6.67
C ASP A 80 -15.69 15.14 -5.34
N PRO A 81 -16.54 16.19 -5.32
CA PRO A 81 -16.86 16.91 -4.09
C PRO A 81 -17.52 16.06 -2.99
N ALA A 82 -18.12 14.91 -3.34
CA ALA A 82 -18.69 13.97 -2.38
C ALA A 82 -17.64 13.03 -1.77
N SER A 83 -16.44 12.94 -2.36
CA SER A 83 -15.37 12.08 -1.86
C SER A 83 -14.73 12.69 -0.61
N PRO A 84 -14.40 11.88 0.42
CA PRO A 84 -13.57 12.34 1.55
C PRO A 84 -12.17 12.78 1.11
N TYR A 85 -11.76 12.38 -0.10
CA TYR A 85 -10.45 12.67 -0.66
C TYR A 85 -10.45 13.81 -1.69
N HIS A 86 -11.55 14.57 -1.80
CA HIS A 86 -11.66 15.74 -2.67
C HIS A 86 -10.56 16.76 -2.38
N ASP A 87 -9.89 17.25 -3.43
CA ASP A 87 -8.96 18.38 -3.35
C ASP A 87 -9.46 19.51 -4.26
N PRO A 88 -10.11 20.56 -3.71
CA PRO A 88 -10.67 21.65 -4.50
C PRO A 88 -9.61 22.46 -5.26
N LYS A 89 -8.33 22.26 -4.97
CA LYS A 89 -7.22 22.91 -5.67
C LYS A 89 -6.60 22.02 -6.77
N SER A 90 -7.04 20.78 -6.89
CA SER A 90 -6.62 19.88 -7.97
C SER A 90 -7.48 20.09 -9.22
N LYS A 91 -6.83 20.24 -10.37
CA LYS A 91 -7.51 20.49 -11.66
C LYS A 91 -7.34 19.28 -12.57
N ARG A 92 -8.28 19.04 -13.47
CA ARG A 92 -8.21 17.88 -14.38
C ARG A 92 -7.04 17.97 -15.36
N GLU A 93 -6.66 19.19 -15.71
CA GLU A 93 -5.52 19.51 -16.59
C GLU A 93 -4.18 19.38 -15.87
N GLU A 94 -4.18 19.50 -14.54
CA GLU A 94 -2.99 19.41 -13.69
C GLU A 94 -3.31 18.64 -12.39
N PRO A 95 -3.54 17.32 -12.48
CA PRO A 95 -3.90 16.50 -11.33
C PRO A 95 -2.76 16.47 -10.30
N ARG A 96 -3.08 16.82 -9.06
CA ARG A 96 -2.11 16.78 -7.94
C ARG A 96 -1.83 15.38 -7.45
N TRP A 97 -2.82 14.51 -7.49
CA TRP A 97 -2.79 13.18 -6.90
C TRP A 97 -2.83 12.12 -7.99
N SER A 98 -2.01 11.09 -7.79
CA SER A 98 -1.89 9.95 -8.69
C SER A 98 -2.01 8.69 -7.86
N LEU A 99 -2.50 7.64 -8.49
CA LEU A 99 -2.56 6.30 -7.91
C LEU A 99 -2.10 5.26 -8.93
N VAL A 100 -1.92 4.03 -8.46
CA VAL A 100 -1.79 2.83 -9.27
C VAL A 100 -2.88 1.85 -8.87
N ASP A 101 -3.21 0.93 -9.77
CA ASP A 101 -3.98 -0.25 -9.41
C ASP A 101 -3.07 -1.29 -8.76
N VAL A 102 -3.62 -2.04 -7.81
CA VAL A 102 -2.98 -3.24 -7.27
C VAL A 102 -3.85 -4.45 -7.53
N ARG A 103 -3.22 -5.58 -7.80
CA ARG A 103 -3.87 -6.87 -8.01
C ARG A 103 -3.54 -7.82 -6.86
N PHE A 104 -4.53 -8.54 -6.37
CA PHE A 104 -4.38 -9.60 -5.38
C PHE A 104 -3.36 -10.65 -5.85
N VAL A 105 -2.49 -11.09 -4.95
CA VAL A 105 -1.59 -12.23 -5.18
C VAL A 105 -1.95 -13.36 -4.23
N LYS A 106 -1.98 -13.10 -2.92
CA LYS A 106 -2.24 -14.13 -1.91
C LYS A 106 -2.65 -13.51 -0.57
N LYS A 107 -3.66 -14.09 0.08
CA LYS A 107 -3.95 -13.83 1.50
C LYS A 107 -3.04 -14.68 2.38
N THR A 108 -2.54 -14.11 3.47
CA THR A 108 -1.73 -14.84 4.46
C THR A 108 -2.41 -14.79 5.82
N PRO A 109 -2.01 -15.65 6.78
CA PRO A 109 -2.19 -15.30 8.19
C PRO A 109 -1.67 -13.88 8.43
N LEU A 110 -2.37 -13.13 9.30
CA LEU A 110 -1.94 -11.79 9.66
C LEU A 110 -0.56 -11.88 10.32
N ILE A 111 0.40 -11.08 9.85
CA ILE A 111 1.67 -10.85 10.54
C ILE A 111 1.53 -9.54 11.31
N PRO A 112 1.33 -9.58 12.64
CA PRO A 112 1.04 -8.37 13.41
C PRO A 112 2.24 -7.42 13.44
N LEU A 113 1.97 -6.13 13.60
CA LEU A 113 3.00 -5.11 13.79
C LEU A 113 3.96 -5.45 14.93
N ALA A 114 3.47 -6.07 16.01
CA ALA A 114 4.28 -6.50 17.13
C ALA A 114 5.32 -7.55 16.70
N ALA A 115 4.91 -8.58 15.96
CA ALA A 115 5.81 -9.62 15.45
C ALA A 115 6.88 -9.02 14.52
N LEU A 116 6.55 -8.04 13.68
CA LEU A 116 7.55 -7.36 12.83
C LEU A 116 8.66 -6.68 13.64
N ARG A 117 8.37 -6.21 14.87
CA ARG A 117 9.33 -5.54 15.75
C ARG A 117 10.25 -6.49 16.51
N GLU A 118 9.96 -7.79 16.50
CA GLU A 118 10.73 -8.81 17.21
C GLU A 118 11.94 -9.31 16.41
N HIS A 119 12.12 -8.85 15.17
CA HIS A 119 13.13 -9.33 14.25
C HIS A 119 14.14 -8.23 13.87
N ASP A 120 15.41 -8.47 14.19
CA ASP A 120 16.52 -7.55 13.86
C ASP A 120 16.67 -7.36 12.35
N GLU A 121 16.30 -8.36 11.54
CA GLU A 121 16.29 -8.28 10.07
C GLU A 121 15.34 -7.20 9.53
N LEU A 122 14.40 -6.73 10.36
CA LEU A 122 13.42 -5.70 10.02
C LEU A 122 13.68 -4.37 10.76
N ALA A 123 14.77 -4.24 11.53
CA ALA A 123 15.04 -3.07 12.35
C ALA A 123 15.02 -1.74 11.56
N GLU A 124 15.49 -1.76 10.31
CA GLU A 124 15.55 -0.60 9.41
C GLU A 124 14.30 -0.43 8.53
N MET A 125 13.30 -1.31 8.68
CA MET A 125 12.10 -1.29 7.85
C MET A 125 11.35 0.02 8.10
N ARG A 126 11.15 0.80 7.03
CA ARG A 126 10.64 2.19 7.13
C ARG A 126 9.29 2.28 7.84
N VAL A 127 8.45 1.25 7.74
CA VAL A 127 7.14 1.21 8.42
C VAL A 127 7.28 1.22 9.96
N LEU A 128 8.36 0.65 10.50
CA LEU A 128 8.60 0.50 11.94
C LEU A 128 9.30 1.71 12.57
N ALA A 129 9.90 2.56 11.74
CA ALA A 129 10.63 3.75 12.16
C ALA A 129 9.77 4.69 13.01
N ARG A 130 10.33 5.16 14.13
CA ARG A 130 9.64 6.09 15.04
C ARG A 130 9.23 7.36 14.28
N GLY A 131 7.96 7.74 14.42
CA GLY A 131 7.42 8.94 13.79
C GLY A 131 7.07 8.78 12.31
N ASN A 132 7.24 7.61 11.70
CA ASN A 132 6.78 7.39 10.33
C ASN A 132 5.25 7.63 10.22
N ARG A 133 4.87 8.39 9.20
CA ARG A 133 3.48 8.71 8.85
C ARG A 133 3.16 8.39 7.39
N LEU A 134 4.10 7.76 6.66
CA LEU A 134 3.88 7.38 5.27
C LEU A 134 2.93 6.18 5.21
N SER A 135 1.93 6.27 4.32
CA SER A 135 1.02 5.18 3.96
C SER A 135 1.63 4.20 2.95
N ILE A 136 2.64 4.65 2.20
CA ILE A 136 3.41 3.84 1.28
C ILE A 136 4.88 3.98 1.63
N THR A 137 5.56 2.86 1.83
CA THR A 137 6.99 2.84 2.13
C THR A 137 7.71 1.82 1.24
N PRO A 138 8.95 2.11 0.81
CA PRO A 138 9.77 1.10 0.14
C PRO A 138 10.08 -0.04 1.11
N VAL A 139 10.21 -1.24 0.57
CA VAL A 139 10.64 -2.46 1.26
C VAL A 139 11.88 -2.96 0.56
N THR A 140 12.95 -3.21 1.31
CA THR A 140 14.18 -3.74 0.71
C THR A 140 13.99 -5.18 0.28
N ARG A 141 14.82 -5.66 -0.65
CA ARG A 141 14.79 -7.08 -1.06
C ARG A 141 15.03 -8.03 0.11
N ALA A 142 15.87 -7.64 1.07
CA ALA A 142 16.15 -8.44 2.26
C ALA A 142 14.93 -8.53 3.18
N GLU A 143 14.29 -7.39 3.48
CA GLU A 143 13.04 -7.33 4.25
C GLU A 143 11.93 -8.14 3.58
N TRP A 144 11.72 -7.95 2.28
CA TRP A 144 10.72 -8.70 1.52
C TRP A 144 10.95 -10.20 1.64
N LYS A 145 12.18 -10.65 1.35
CA LYS A 145 12.54 -12.07 1.41
C LYS A 145 12.30 -12.64 2.79
N PHE A 146 12.73 -11.94 3.84
CA PHE A 146 12.54 -12.37 5.22
C PHE A 146 11.05 -12.53 5.55
N ILE A 147 10.23 -11.53 5.24
CA ILE A 147 8.79 -11.57 5.48
C ILE A 147 8.15 -12.73 4.70
N THR A 148 8.39 -12.82 3.39
CA THR A 148 7.71 -13.81 2.53
C THR A 148 8.18 -15.25 2.75
N GLU A 149 9.44 -15.46 3.12
CA GLU A 149 10.01 -16.81 3.26
C GLU A 149 10.07 -17.29 4.71
N LYS A 150 10.05 -16.40 5.71
CA LYS A 150 10.16 -16.79 7.13
C LYS A 150 8.88 -16.52 7.92
N LEU A 151 8.24 -15.38 7.72
CA LEU A 151 7.08 -14.97 8.52
C LEU A 151 5.74 -15.38 7.89
N MET A 152 5.64 -15.48 6.56
CA MET A 152 4.41 -15.85 5.82
C MET A 152 4.20 -17.37 5.66
N LYS A 153 4.86 -18.19 6.50
CA LYS A 153 4.75 -19.64 6.43
C LYS A 153 3.46 -20.17 7.01
#